data_AF-A0A0M7ADK1-F1
#
_entry.id   AF-A0A0M7ADK1-F1
#
_cell.length_a   1.000
_cell.length_b   1.000
_cell.length_c   1.000
_cell.angle_alpha   90.00
_cell.angle_beta   90.00
_cell.angle_gamma   90.00
#
_symmetry.space_group_name_H-M   'P 1'
#
loop_
_entity.id
_entity.type
_entity.pdbx_description
1 polymer ?
#
loop_
_entity_poly.entity_id
_entity_poly.type
_entity_poly.pdbx_seq_one_letter_code
_entity_poly.pdbx_strand_id
1 'polypeptide(L)'
;MNLLLTWLQSGWLPFGAVLFLWIEFAVLCRFSNAPGERFKLLLANVLAGSCLMASLGFALRGEALFLVLLFLSLALIAHIWDLVTRLRV
;
A
#
# COMPACT_ATOMS: atom_id res chain seq x y z
N MET A 1 -21.90 4.20 -19.08
CA MET A 1 -21.03 3.25 -18.35
C MET A 1 -20.02 4.08 -17.56
N ASN A 2 -19.96 3.90 -16.24
CA ASN A 2 -19.18 4.74 -15.32
C ASN A 2 -17.69 4.76 -15.67
N LEU A 3 -17.14 5.92 -16.02
CA LEU A 3 -15.69 6.11 -16.26
C LEU A 3 -14.85 5.51 -15.12
N LEU A 4 -15.30 5.66 -13.87
CA LEU A 4 -14.67 5.06 -12.69
C LEU A 4 -14.51 3.54 -12.78
N LEU A 5 -15.52 2.83 -13.29
CA LEU A 5 -15.48 1.36 -13.44
C LEU A 5 -14.49 0.95 -14.52
N THR A 6 -14.42 1.69 -15.62
CA THR A 6 -13.45 1.46 -16.71
C THR A 6 -12.01 1.68 -16.22
N TRP A 7 -11.78 2.76 -15.46
CA TRP A 7 -10.48 3.05 -14.86
C TRP A 7 -10.10 2.03 -13.76
N LEU A 8 -11.05 1.56 -12.96
CA LEU A 8 -10.84 0.47 -12.00
C LEU A 8 -10.39 -0.83 -12.68
N GLN A 9 -11.11 -1.26 -13.71
CA GLN A 9 -10.79 -2.50 -14.45
C GLN A 9 -9.47 -2.41 -15.22
N SER A 10 -9.10 -1.20 -15.66
CA SER A 10 -7.81 -0.97 -16.31
C SER A 10 -6.61 -1.22 -15.38
N GLY A 11 -6.82 -1.19 -14.05
CA GLY A 11 -5.78 -1.30 -13.02
C GLY A 11 -4.75 -0.16 -13.00
N TRP A 12 -4.96 0.90 -13.79
CA TRP A 12 -4.19 2.14 -13.69
C TRP A 12 -4.47 2.89 -12.38
N LEU A 13 -5.68 2.74 -11.83
CA LEU A 13 -6.06 3.37 -10.57
C LEU A 13 -5.28 2.83 -9.35
N PRO A 14 -5.21 1.51 -9.10
CA PRO A 14 -4.37 0.96 -8.03
C PRO A 14 -2.89 1.27 -8.25
N PHE A 15 -2.41 1.26 -9.50
CA PHE A 15 -1.02 1.66 -9.80
C PHE A 15 -0.75 3.13 -9.44
N GLY A 16 -1.64 4.05 -9.85
CA GLY A 16 -1.56 5.46 -9.51
C GLY A 16 -1.65 5.72 -8.00
N ALA A 17 -2.50 4.97 -7.29
CA ALA A 17 -2.61 5.03 -5.84
C ALA A 17 -1.30 4.60 -5.15
N VAL A 18 -0.66 3.52 -5.62
CA VAL A 18 0.65 3.10 -5.09
C VAL A 18 1.72 4.16 -5.35
N LEU A 19 1.79 4.70 -6.57
CA LEU A 19 2.73 5.78 -6.90
C LEU A 19 2.55 6.99 -5.99
N PHE A 20 1.31 7.44 -5.81
CA PHE A 20 0.99 8.56 -4.95
C PHE A 20 1.40 8.31 -3.49
N LEU A 21 1.12 7.10 -2.98
CA LEU A 21 1.47 6.69 -1.64
C LEU A 21 3.00 6.69 -1.40
N TRP A 22 3.78 6.23 -2.37
CA TRP A 22 5.25 6.28 -2.32
C TRP A 22 5.81 7.72 -2.45
N ILE A 23 5.16 8.58 -3.24
CA ILE A 23 5.52 10.00 -3.34
C ILE A 23 5.28 10.69 -2.00
N GLU A 24 4.11 10.51 -1.39
CA GLU A 24 3.81 11.07 -0.07
C GLU A 24 4.80 10.58 0.99
N PHE A 25 5.12 9.28 0.97
CA PHE A 25 6.15 8.71 1.84
C PHE A 25 7.52 9.39 1.66
N ALA A 26 7.97 9.56 0.41
CA ALA A 26 9.25 10.20 0.12
C ALA A 26 9.27 11.67 0.56
N VAL A 27 8.17 12.40 0.35
CA VAL A 27 8.00 13.79 0.78
C VAL A 27 8.03 13.87 2.32
N LEU A 28 7.25 13.05 3.01
CA LEU A 28 7.19 13.02 4.47
C LEU A 28 8.53 12.65 5.12
N CYS A 29 9.29 11.73 4.52
CA CYS A 29 10.62 11.39 4.99
C CYS A 29 11.61 12.54 4.76
N ARG A 30 11.55 13.20 3.60
CA ARG A 30 12.46 14.30 3.22
C ARG A 30 12.28 15.55 4.07
N PHE A 31 11.04 15.90 4.42
CA PHE A 31 10.72 17.10 5.21
C PHE A 31 10.67 16.85 6.72
N SER A 32 10.99 15.63 7.19
CA SER A 32 11.02 15.31 8.60
C SER A 32 12.32 15.74 9.26
N ASN A 33 12.23 16.26 10.50
CA ASN A 33 13.38 16.57 11.35
C ASN A 33 14.17 15.31 11.76
N ALA A 34 13.58 14.11 11.67
CA ALA A 34 14.21 12.82 11.93
C ALA A 34 13.88 11.84 10.79
N PRO A 35 14.64 11.86 9.67
CA PRO A 35 14.29 11.11 8.46
C PRO A 35 14.43 9.60 8.63
N GLY A 36 15.43 9.11 9.36
CA GLY A 36 15.66 7.66 9.55
C GLY A 36 14.59 6.99 10.43
N GLU A 37 14.18 7.65 11.52
CA GLU A 37 13.12 7.20 12.41
C GLU A 37 11.77 7.18 11.69
N ARG A 38 11.44 8.25 10.97
CA ARG A 38 10.21 8.31 10.16
C ARG A 38 10.21 7.30 9.02
N PHE A 39 11.34 7.08 8.35
CA PHE A 39 11.44 6.08 7.31
C PHE A 39 11.05 4.71 7.84
N LYS A 40 11.64 4.26 8.97
CA LYS A 40 11.31 2.95 9.57
C LYS A 40 9.85 2.85 9.98
N LEU A 41 9.30 3.91 10.59
CA LEU A 41 7.89 3.97 11.03
C LEU A 41 6.88 3.99 9.88
N LEU A 42 7.19 4.64 8.77
CA LEU A 42 6.26 4.75 7.64
C LEU A 42 6.44 3.64 6.62
N LEU A 43 7.62 3.00 6.53
CA LEU A 43 7.91 1.96 5.55
C LEU A 43 6.97 0.76 5.70
N ALA A 44 6.75 0.27 6.92
CA ALA A 44 5.87 -0.87 7.16
C ALA A 44 4.43 -0.58 6.73
N ASN A 45 3.93 0.62 7.05
CA ASN A 45 2.62 1.09 6.63
C ASN A 45 2.50 1.25 5.10
N VAL A 46 3.53 1.79 4.44
CA VAL A 46 3.57 1.97 2.98
C VAL A 46 3.61 0.64 2.24
N LEU A 47 4.35 -0.34 2.78
CA LEU A 47 4.37 -1.71 2.27
C LEU A 47 3.02 -2.41 2.44
N ALA A 48 2.38 -2.26 3.59
CA ALA A 48 1.03 -2.79 3.83
C ALA A 48 0.03 -2.20 2.83
N GLY A 49 0.02 -0.86 2.67
CA GLY A 49 -0.82 -0.17 1.71
C GLY A 49 -0.56 -0.58 0.25
N SER A 50 0.71 -0.79 -0.12
CA SER A 50 1.09 -1.26 -1.45
C SER A 50 0.57 -2.68 -1.73
N CYS A 51 0.70 -3.60 -0.76
CA CYS A 51 0.16 -4.95 -0.87
C CYS A 51 -1.38 -4.94 -0.96
N LEU A 52 -2.04 -4.08 -0.20
CA LEU A 52 -3.50 -3.97 -0.20
C LEU A 52 -4.03 -3.42 -1.54
N MET A 53 -3.34 -2.42 -2.11
CA MET A 53 -3.65 -1.89 -3.45
C MET A 53 -3.34 -2.89 -4.56
N ALA A 54 -2.28 -3.69 -4.43
CA ALA A 54 -2.01 -4.80 -5.35
C ALA A 54 -3.13 -5.85 -5.29
N SER A 55 -3.53 -6.27 -4.09
CA SER A 55 -4.65 -7.21 -3.86
C SER A 55 -5.95 -6.68 -4.49
N LEU A 56 -6.27 -5.41 -4.28
CA LEU A 56 -7.41 -4.74 -4.88
C LEU A 56 -7.33 -4.73 -6.42
N GLY A 57 -6.16 -4.41 -6.98
CA GLY A 57 -5.95 -4.43 -8.43
C GLY A 57 -6.15 -5.80 -9.07
N PHE A 58 -5.69 -6.86 -8.41
CA PHE A 58 -5.95 -8.24 -8.85
C PHE A 58 -7.44 -8.60 -8.71
N ALA A 59 -8.07 -8.25 -7.58
CA ALA A 59 -9.49 -8.54 -7.36
C ALA A 59 -10.40 -7.86 -8.39
N LEU A 60 -10.11 -6.60 -8.75
CA LEU A 60 -10.89 -5.84 -9.72
C LEU A 60 -10.73 -6.32 -11.16
N ARG A 61 -9.59 -6.94 -11.49
CA ARG A 61 -9.33 -7.55 -12.81
C ARG A 61 -9.89 -8.97 -12.93
N GLY A 62 -10.46 -9.52 -11.85
CA GLY A 62 -10.93 -10.91 -11.84
C GLY A 62 -9.78 -11.93 -11.95
N GLU A 63 -8.57 -11.52 -11.56
CA GLU A 63 -7.36 -12.34 -11.60
C GLU A 63 -7.36 -13.40 -10.49
N ALA A 64 -6.36 -14.29 -10.53
CA ALA A 64 -6.27 -15.43 -9.63
C ALA A 64 -6.50 -15.06 -8.15
N LEU A 65 -7.55 -15.63 -7.57
CA LEU A 65 -7.99 -15.42 -6.18
C LEU A 65 -6.88 -15.72 -5.16
N PHE A 66 -5.96 -16.63 -5.51
CA PHE A 66 -4.77 -16.93 -4.73
C PHE A 66 -3.84 -15.72 -4.57
N LEU A 67 -3.62 -14.92 -5.61
CA LEU A 67 -2.79 -13.71 -5.54
C LEU A 67 -3.42 -12.67 -4.63
N VAL A 68 -4.75 -12.50 -4.73
CA VAL A 68 -5.51 -11.59 -3.86
C VAL A 68 -5.29 -11.96 -2.39
N LEU A 69 -5.46 -13.24 -2.04
CA LEU A 69 -5.25 -13.77 -0.68
C LEU A 69 -3.79 -13.64 -0.21
N LEU A 70 -2.82 -13.91 -1.08
CA LEU A 70 -1.41 -13.76 -0.79
C LEU A 70 -1.06 -12.30 -0.43
N PHE A 71 -1.45 -11.35 -1.29
CA PHE A 71 -1.20 -9.92 -1.04
C PHE A 71 -1.96 -9.39 0.18
N LEU A 72 -3.17 -9.87 0.43
CA LEU A 72 -3.94 -9.50 1.62
C LEU A 72 -3.25 -10.01 2.90
N SER A 73 -2.74 -11.24 2.88
CA SER A 73 -2.03 -11.84 4.01
C SER A 73 -0.72 -11.10 4.29
N LEU A 74 0.04 -10.78 3.25
CA LEU A 74 1.26 -9.96 3.35
C LEU A 74 0.96 -8.55 3.88
N ALA A 75 -0.14 -7.93 3.43
CA ALA A 75 -0.57 -6.63 3.94
C ALA A 75 -0.87 -6.70 5.44
N LEU A 76 -1.53 -7.78 5.91
CA LEU A 76 -1.84 -7.98 7.32
C LEU A 76 -0.56 -8.12 8.16
N ILE A 77 0.39 -8.93 7.70
CA ILE A 77 1.67 -9.14 8.38
C ILE A 77 2.45 -7.82 8.48
N ALA A 78 2.53 -7.07 7.38
CA ALA A 78 3.18 -5.77 7.33
C ALA A 78 2.49 -4.74 8.25
N HIS A 79 1.16 -4.78 8.34
CA HIS A 79 0.39 -3.90 9.22
C HIS A 79 0.54 -4.26 10.70
N ILE A 80 0.56 -5.55 11.05
CA ILE A 80 0.84 -6.00 12.42
C ILE A 80 2.25 -5.57 12.82
N TRP A 81 3.23 -5.71 11.93
CA TRP A 81 4.59 -5.23 12.17
C TRP A 81 4.61 -3.71 12.44
N ASP A 82 3.92 -2.91 11.62
CA ASP A 82 3.77 -1.46 11.82
C ASP A 82 3.18 -1.14 13.22
N LEU A 83 2.07 -1.79 13.58
CA LEU A 83 1.44 -1.65 14.90
C LEU A 83 2.40 -1.97 16.04
N VAL A 84 3.11 -3.11 15.97
CA VAL A 84 4.07 -3.51 17.01
C VAL A 84 5.21 -2.50 17.12
N THR A 85 5.71 -1.96 16.00
CA THR A 85 6.76 -0.93 16.04
C THR A 85 6.28 0.37 16.65
N ARG A 86 5.02 0.75 16.43
CA ARG A 86 4.42 1.97 17.01
C ARG A 86 4.06 1.82 18.48
N LEU A 87 3.61 0.63 18.90
CA LEU A 87 3.22 0.32 20.29
C LEU A 87 4.41 0.07 21.22
N ARG A 88 5.60 -0.24 20.67
CA ARG A 88 6.82 -0.45 21.45
C ARG A 88 7.62 0.82 21.69
N VAL A 89 7.30 1.92 21.00
CA VAL A 89 7.86 3.27 21.23
C VAL A 89 7.01 3.99 22.25
#